data_AF-A0A1C3EF96-F1
#
_entry.id   AF-A0A1C3EF96-F1
#
_cell.length_a   1.000
_cell.length_b   1.000
_cell.length_c   1.000
_cell.angle_alpha   90.00
_cell.angle_beta   90.00
_cell.angle_gamma   90.00
#
_symmetry.space_group_name_H-M   'P 1'
#
loop_
_entity.id
_entity.type
_entity.pdbx_description
1 polymer ?
#
loop_
_entity_poly.entity_id
_entity_poly.type
_entity_poly.pdbx_seq_one_letter_code
_entity_poly.pdbx_strand_id
1 'polypeptide(L)'
;MGQDDVEKFLDYQDPEDAQIVSELYVYRKALWGKQAICVFVGLSHIGLFSLLFLCVLSLSGLSISSLLMNVWFHTETVGILACLFGQIMLGVGLLISRMGFEVNPWASIQGGYWIMLLVLISLFLSPCCLVAPVYLFMFLEVRECYVAARFLKNKGFDLINLPDY
;
A
#
# COMPACT_ATOMS: atom_id res chain seq x y z
N MET A 1 35.51 -1.27 -14.91
CA MET A 1 34.66 -2.47 -14.95
C MET A 1 34.09 -2.53 -16.35
N GLY A 2 34.62 -3.44 -17.15
CA GLY A 2 34.28 -3.55 -18.57
C GLY A 2 32.97 -4.30 -18.75
N GLN A 3 32.25 -3.97 -19.81
CA GLN A 3 31.01 -4.65 -20.22
C GLN A 3 31.22 -6.16 -20.41
N ASP A 4 32.46 -6.58 -20.70
CA ASP A 4 32.88 -7.98 -20.87
C ASP A 4 32.99 -8.78 -19.56
N ASP A 5 33.08 -8.11 -18.40
CA ASP A 5 33.15 -8.78 -17.09
C ASP A 5 31.75 -9.24 -16.62
N VAL A 6 30.69 -8.57 -17.09
CA VAL A 6 29.29 -8.87 -16.75
C VAL A 6 28.78 -10.07 -17.56
N GLU A 7 29.14 -10.15 -18.84
CA GLU A 7 28.76 -11.30 -19.70
C GLU A 7 29.43 -12.61 -19.27
N LYS A 8 30.66 -12.56 -18.73
CA LYS A 8 31.35 -13.75 -18.21
C LYS A 8 30.83 -14.27 -16.87
N PHE A 9 30.19 -13.42 -16.06
CA PHE A 9 29.51 -13.84 -14.83
C PHE A 9 28.15 -14.50 -15.10
N LEU A 10 27.50 -14.15 -16.21
CA LEU A 10 26.20 -14.69 -16.62
C LEU A 10 26.28 -16.12 -17.17
N ASP A 11 27.46 -16.60 -17.56
CA ASP A 11 27.63 -17.89 -18.24
C ASP A 11 27.86 -19.09 -17.28
N TYR A 12 27.95 -18.85 -15.95
CA TYR A 12 28.28 -19.88 -14.96
C TYR A 12 27.46 -19.88 -13.66
N GLN A 13 26.40 -19.06 -13.56
CA GLN A 13 25.52 -19.08 -12.39
C GLN A 13 24.36 -20.06 -12.59
N ASP A 14 24.18 -20.97 -11.63
CA ASP A 14 23.02 -21.84 -11.52
C ASP A 14 21.75 -20.98 -11.77
N PRO A 15 20.80 -21.38 -12.63
CA PRO A 15 19.59 -20.58 -12.92
C PRO A 15 18.84 -20.11 -11.67
N GLU A 16 18.98 -20.84 -10.56
CA GLU A 16 18.44 -20.47 -9.25
C GLU A 16 19.14 -19.23 -8.64
N ASP A 17 20.47 -19.15 -8.74
CA ASP A 17 21.25 -18.01 -8.24
C ASP A 17 20.98 -16.74 -9.05
N ALA A 18 20.89 -16.87 -10.37
CA ALA A 18 20.52 -15.76 -11.26
C ALA A 18 19.14 -15.19 -10.91
N GLN A 19 18.18 -16.06 -10.58
CA GLN A 19 16.85 -15.65 -10.15
C GLN A 19 16.89 -14.90 -8.80
N ILE A 20 17.66 -15.39 -7.82
CA ILE A 20 17.82 -14.72 -6.52
C ILE A 20 18.40 -13.32 -6.68
N VAL A 21 19.48 -13.16 -7.47
CA VAL A 21 20.10 -11.85 -7.73
C VAL A 21 19.11 -10.90 -8.39
N SER A 22 18.33 -11.38 -9.36
CA SER A 22 17.33 -10.56 -10.05
C SER A 22 16.23 -10.05 -9.10
N GLU A 23 15.68 -10.92 -8.24
CA GLU A 23 14.62 -10.56 -7.29
C GLU A 23 15.14 -9.64 -6.18
N LEU A 24 16.41 -9.78 -5.81
CA LEU A 24 17.08 -8.90 -4.85
C LEU A 24 17.23 -7.48 -5.41
N TYR A 25 17.59 -7.35 -6.68
CA TYR A 25 17.63 -6.07 -7.39
C TYR A 25 16.24 -5.44 -7.50
N VAL A 26 15.23 -6.21 -7.92
CA VAL A 26 13.83 -5.76 -8.03
C VAL A 26 13.32 -5.29 -6.67
N TYR A 27 13.53 -6.06 -5.61
CA TYR A 27 13.12 -5.70 -4.26
C TYR A 27 13.74 -4.39 -3.79
N ARG A 28 15.06 -4.21 -3.94
CA ARG A 28 15.75 -2.97 -3.53
C ARG A 28 15.22 -1.74 -4.27
N LYS A 29 15.05 -1.87 -5.58
CA LYS A 29 14.51 -0.80 -6.42
C LYS A 29 13.07 -0.45 -6.03
N ALA A 30 12.22 -1.47 -5.88
CA ALA A 30 10.80 -1.30 -5.62
C ALA A 30 10.49 -0.91 -4.16
N LEU A 31 11.38 -1.20 -3.21
CA LEU A 31 11.15 -0.92 -1.78
C LEU A 31 10.97 0.57 -1.51
N TRP A 32 11.85 1.42 -2.07
CA TRP A 32 11.76 2.87 -1.93
C TRP A 32 10.47 3.41 -2.55
N GLY A 33 10.11 2.93 -3.74
CA GLY A 33 8.85 3.26 -4.42
C GLY A 33 7.64 2.88 -3.56
N LYS A 34 7.57 1.63 -3.10
CA LYS A 34 6.49 1.14 -2.22
C LYS A 34 6.38 1.96 -0.94
N GLN A 35 7.50 2.32 -0.30
CA GLN A 35 7.47 3.13 0.92
C GLN A 35 6.92 4.54 0.67
N ALA A 36 7.36 5.20 -0.40
CA ALA A 36 6.86 6.52 -0.77
C ALA A 36 5.38 6.47 -1.17
N ILE A 37 4.98 5.45 -1.93
CA ILE A 37 3.58 5.22 -2.34
C ILE A 37 2.68 5.03 -1.13
N CYS A 38 3.05 4.18 -0.15
CA CYS A 38 2.22 3.97 1.04
C CYS A 38 1.99 5.29 1.81
N VAL A 39 2.98 6.18 1.86
CA VAL A 39 2.83 7.49 2.50
C VAL A 39 1.94 8.42 1.65
N PHE A 40 2.25 8.56 0.37
CA PHE A 40 1.52 9.46 -0.53
C PHE A 40 0.05 9.06 -0.64
N VAL A 41 -0.21 7.77 -0.90
CA VAL A 41 -1.57 7.23 -1.00
C VAL A 41 -2.27 7.30 0.35
N GLY A 42 -1.60 6.95 1.45
CA GLY A 42 -2.17 7.06 2.78
C GLY A 42 -2.64 8.47 3.10
N LEU A 43 -1.79 9.49 2.91
CA LEU A 43 -2.11 10.89 3.21
C LEU A 43 -3.19 11.46 2.28
N SER A 44 -3.07 11.24 0.97
CA SER A 44 -4.06 11.71 -0.01
C SER A 44 -5.44 11.09 0.24
N HIS A 45 -5.48 9.79 0.58
CA HIS A 45 -6.70 9.07 0.88
C HIS A 45 -7.33 9.53 2.21
N ILE A 46 -6.54 9.76 3.25
CA ILE A 46 -7.04 10.34 4.51
C ILE A 46 -7.61 11.74 4.25
N GLY A 47 -6.88 12.60 3.53
CA GLY A 47 -7.29 13.97 3.27
C GLY A 47 -8.60 14.05 2.49
N LEU A 48 -8.70 13.31 1.37
CA LEU A 48 -9.87 13.29 0.51
C LEU A 48 -11.12 12.82 1.28
N PHE A 49 -11.02 11.70 2.00
CA PHE A 49 -12.17 11.10 2.65
C PHE A 49 -12.53 11.80 3.98
N SER A 50 -11.56 12.44 4.66
CA SER A 50 -11.87 13.33 5.79
C SER A 50 -12.64 14.57 5.33
N LEU A 51 -12.28 15.15 4.18
CA LEU A 51 -13.04 16.26 3.60
C LEU A 51 -14.47 15.83 3.28
N LEU A 52 -14.65 14.70 2.59
CA LEU A 52 -15.98 14.15 2.28
C LEU A 52 -16.79 13.85 3.55
N PHE A 53 -16.16 13.28 4.58
CA PHE A 53 -16.79 13.01 5.87
C PHE A 53 -17.33 14.29 6.51
N LEU A 54 -16.52 15.35 6.56
CA LEU A 54 -16.93 16.66 7.09
C LEU A 54 -18.03 17.31 6.24
N CYS A 55 -17.98 17.18 4.91
CA CYS A 55 -19.03 17.68 4.03
C CYS A 55 -20.37 16.98 4.28
N VAL A 56 -20.37 15.65 4.44
CA VAL A 56 -21.60 14.89 4.74
C VAL A 56 -22.17 15.29 6.09
N LEU A 57 -21.33 15.48 7.12
CA LEU A 57 -21.78 15.99 8.42
C LEU A 57 -22.43 17.37 8.29
N SER A 58 -21.77 18.29 7.60
CA SER A 58 -22.26 19.67 7.45
C SER A 58 -23.55 19.75 6.64
N LEU A 59 -23.69 18.99 5.55
CA LEU A 59 -24.89 18.97 4.72
C LEU A 59 -26.08 18.31 5.42
N SER A 60 -25.82 17.34 6.29
CA SER A 60 -26.86 16.65 7.05
C SER A 60 -27.35 17.44 8.26
N GLY A 61 -26.74 18.59 8.57
CA GLY A 61 -27.04 19.36 9.79
C GLY A 61 -26.72 18.61 11.09
N LEU A 62 -25.95 17.53 11.01
CA LEU A 62 -25.62 16.66 12.14
C LEU A 62 -24.29 17.11 12.74
N SER A 63 -24.29 17.38 14.05
CA SER A 63 -23.05 17.50 14.80
C SER A 63 -22.49 16.11 15.13
N ILE A 64 -21.18 16.00 15.35
CA ILE A 64 -20.52 14.77 15.83
C ILE A 64 -21.22 14.24 17.11
N SER A 65 -21.61 15.16 18.00
CA SER A 65 -22.34 14.83 19.24
C SER A 65 -23.74 14.28 19.01
N SER A 66 -24.45 14.75 17.97
CA SER A 66 -25.79 14.26 17.62
C SER A 66 -25.76 12.85 17.05
N LEU A 67 -24.69 12.50 16.32
CA LEU A 67 -24.52 11.19 15.71
C LEU A 67 -24.38 10.07 16.75
N LEU A 68 -23.68 10.35 17.85
CA LEU A 68 -23.52 9.41 18.96
C LEU A 68 -24.83 9.13 19.70
N MET A 69 -25.77 10.07 19.68
CA MET A 69 -27.03 9.97 20.43
C MET A 69 -28.21 9.49 19.57
N ASN A 70 -28.19 9.71 18.25
CA ASN A 70 -29.34 9.49 17.35
C ASN A 70 -29.09 8.46 16.23
N VAL A 71 -28.19 7.49 16.44
CA VAL A 71 -27.83 6.42 15.47
C VAL A 71 -29.07 5.72 14.87
N TRP A 72 -30.18 5.66 15.61
CA TRP A 72 -31.38 4.92 15.21
C TRP A 72 -32.25 5.61 14.16
N PHE A 73 -32.19 6.95 14.03
CA PHE A 73 -33.15 7.70 13.20
C PHE A 73 -32.64 8.01 11.78
N HIS A 74 -31.35 7.89 11.50
CA HIS A 74 -30.73 8.28 10.21
C HIS A 74 -29.78 7.18 9.70
N THR A 75 -30.30 5.97 9.50
CA THR A 75 -29.52 4.77 9.13
C THR A 75 -28.70 4.94 7.85
N GLU A 76 -29.23 5.66 6.85
CA GLU A 76 -28.54 5.91 5.58
C GLU A 76 -27.30 6.81 5.76
N THR A 77 -27.46 7.94 6.47
CA THR A 77 -26.35 8.87 6.75
C THR A 77 -25.28 8.22 7.62
N VAL A 78 -25.68 7.43 8.62
CA VAL A 78 -24.75 6.67 9.47
C VAL A 78 -23.98 5.63 8.64
N GLY A 79 -24.65 4.94 7.72
CA GLY A 79 -24.01 4.01 6.79
C GLY A 79 -22.95 4.69 5.91
N ILE A 80 -23.28 5.83 5.32
CA ILE A 80 -22.34 6.62 4.51
C ILE A 80 -21.13 7.05 5.34
N LEU A 81 -21.35 7.57 6.56
CA LEU A 81 -20.27 8.00 7.44
C LEU A 81 -19.38 6.82 7.89
N ALA A 82 -19.97 5.66 8.16
CA ALA A 82 -19.21 4.45 8.47
C ALA A 82 -18.34 4.00 7.29
N CYS A 83 -18.88 4.06 6.06
CA CYS A 83 -18.10 3.79 4.85
C CYS A 83 -16.93 4.77 4.70
N LEU A 84 -17.18 6.08 4.84
CA LEU A 84 -16.14 7.11 4.76
C LEU A 84 -15.08 6.95 5.85
N PHE A 85 -15.48 6.61 7.08
CA PHE A 85 -14.55 6.30 8.16
C PHE A 85 -13.69 5.08 7.84
N GLY A 86 -14.28 4.02 7.28
CA GLY A 86 -13.55 2.85 6.79
C GLY A 86 -12.48 3.23 5.75
N GLN A 87 -12.79 4.15 4.84
CA GLN A 87 -11.84 4.66 3.86
C GLN A 87 -10.67 5.41 4.50
N ILE A 88 -10.94 6.23 5.52
CA ILE A 88 -9.89 6.91 6.29
C ILE A 88 -8.99 5.87 6.98
N MET A 89 -9.57 4.82 7.56
CA MET A 89 -8.81 3.75 8.23
C MET A 89 -7.91 2.96 7.28
N LEU A 90 -8.31 2.78 6.01
CA LEU A 90 -7.44 2.21 4.98
C LEU A 90 -6.20 3.10 4.74
N GLY A 91 -6.40 4.42 4.61
CA GLY A 91 -5.31 5.37 4.48
C GLY A 91 -4.36 5.35 5.69
N VAL A 92 -4.89 5.32 6.91
CA VAL A 92 -4.10 5.18 8.14
C VAL A 92 -3.34 3.86 8.17
N GLY A 93 -3.97 2.76 7.76
CA GLY A 93 -3.34 1.45 7.66
C GLY A 93 -2.12 1.44 6.74
N LEU A 94 -2.13 2.19 5.63
CA LEU A 94 -0.95 2.36 4.77
C LEU A 94 0.20 3.07 5.50
N LEU A 95 -0.10 4.12 6.28
CA LEU A 95 0.92 4.82 7.08
C LEU A 95 1.51 3.91 8.16
N ILE A 96 0.67 3.15 8.86
CA ILE A 96 1.12 2.15 9.85
C ILE A 96 2.00 1.11 9.17
N SER A 97 1.61 0.63 7.98
CA SER A 97 2.43 -0.33 7.23
C SER A 97 3.82 0.24 6.94
N ARG A 98 3.93 1.53 6.58
CA ARG A 98 5.23 2.18 6.38
C ARG A 98 6.05 2.27 7.67
N MET A 99 5.44 2.67 8.78
CA MET A 99 6.12 2.83 10.06
C MET A 99 6.59 1.49 10.65
N GLY A 100 5.82 0.42 10.44
CA GLY A 100 6.16 -0.92 10.92
C GLY A 100 7.27 -1.64 10.16
N PHE A 101 7.80 -1.04 9.09
CA PHE A 101 8.81 -1.69 8.24
C PHE A 101 10.10 -2.04 8.99
N GLU A 102 10.58 -1.14 9.85
CA GLU A 102 11.82 -1.33 10.61
C GLU A 102 11.70 -2.42 11.69
N VAL A 103 10.47 -2.69 12.14
CA VAL A 103 10.20 -3.70 13.18
C VAL A 103 9.92 -5.06 12.56
N ASN A 104 9.08 -5.10 11.52
CA ASN A 104 8.72 -6.33 10.81
C ASN A 104 8.48 -6.02 9.32
N PRO A 105 9.52 -6.13 8.48
CA PRO A 105 9.46 -5.73 7.07
C PRO A 105 8.45 -6.57 6.30
N TRP A 106 8.36 -7.88 6.60
CA TRP A 106 7.47 -8.79 5.92
C TRP A 106 6.00 -8.42 6.18
N ALA A 107 5.63 -8.24 7.46
CA ALA A 107 4.27 -7.84 7.82
C ALA A 107 3.93 -6.45 7.24
N SER A 108 4.88 -5.52 7.23
CA SER A 108 4.74 -4.20 6.61
C SER A 108 4.48 -4.26 5.10
N ILE A 109 5.25 -5.07 4.37
CA ILE A 109 5.09 -5.24 2.92
C ILE A 109 3.76 -5.91 2.61
N GLN A 110 3.44 -7.01 3.30
CA GLN A 110 2.19 -7.75 3.14
C GLN A 110 0.98 -6.86 3.47
N GLY A 111 0.99 -6.17 4.61
CA GLY A 111 -0.09 -5.27 5.01
C GLY A 111 -0.28 -4.14 4.01
N GLY A 112 0.81 -3.48 3.60
CA GLY A 112 0.75 -2.41 2.61
C GLY A 112 0.16 -2.88 1.27
N TYR A 113 0.51 -4.07 0.80
CA TYR A 113 -0.05 -4.66 -0.42
C TYR A 113 -1.56 -4.88 -0.32
N TRP A 114 -2.03 -5.55 0.74
CA TRP A 114 -3.45 -5.86 0.89
C TRP A 114 -4.31 -4.62 1.11
N ILE A 115 -3.81 -3.66 1.89
CA ILE A 115 -4.52 -2.40 2.10
C ILE A 115 -4.57 -1.59 0.81
N MET A 116 -3.49 -1.55 0.03
CA MET A 116 -3.48 -0.89 -1.29
C MET A 116 -4.47 -1.53 -2.26
N LEU A 117 -4.61 -2.86 -2.23
CA LEU A 117 -5.64 -3.57 -3.01
C LEU A 117 -7.05 -3.18 -2.59
N LEU A 118 -7.32 -3.10 -1.27
CA LEU A 118 -8.62 -2.68 -0.75
C LEU A 118 -8.97 -1.24 -1.13
N VAL A 119 -7.97 -0.35 -1.09
CA VAL A 119 -8.09 1.03 -1.57
C VAL A 119 -8.46 1.06 -3.06
N LEU A 120 -7.82 0.23 -3.87
CA LEU A 120 -8.13 0.19 -5.30
C LEU A 120 -9.57 -0.30 -5.54
N ILE A 121 -9.98 -1.37 -4.86
CA ILE A 121 -11.35 -1.89 -4.92
C ILE A 121 -12.36 -0.83 -4.48
N SER A 122 -12.09 -0.12 -3.39
CA SER A 122 -13.01 0.92 -2.90
C SER A 122 -13.13 2.09 -3.86
N LEU A 123 -12.02 2.51 -4.48
CA LEU A 123 -12.03 3.59 -5.47
C LEU A 123 -12.89 3.25 -6.69
N PHE A 124 -12.82 2.01 -7.20
CA PHE A 124 -13.67 1.55 -8.30
C PHE A 124 -15.16 1.56 -7.96
N LEU A 125 -15.50 1.30 -6.70
CA LEU A 125 -16.88 1.30 -6.22
C LEU A 125 -17.38 2.70 -5.78
N SER A 126 -16.49 3.70 -5.79
CA SER A 126 -16.77 5.05 -5.31
C SER A 126 -16.88 6.07 -6.46
N PRO A 127 -17.52 7.22 -6.24
CA PRO A 127 -17.48 8.34 -7.19
C PRO A 127 -16.06 8.90 -7.41
N CYS A 128 -15.07 8.49 -6.63
CA CYS A 128 -13.66 8.85 -6.80
C CYS A 128 -12.93 7.97 -7.83
N CYS A 129 -13.64 7.16 -8.63
CA CYS A 129 -13.04 6.28 -9.63
C CYS A 129 -12.17 7.01 -10.69
N LEU A 130 -12.33 8.33 -10.86
CA LEU A 130 -11.49 9.14 -11.74
C LEU A 130 -9.99 9.10 -11.36
N VAL A 131 -9.66 8.90 -10.08
CA VAL A 131 -8.27 8.76 -9.63
C VAL A 131 -7.79 7.30 -9.63
N ALA A 132 -8.68 6.33 -9.90
CA ALA A 132 -8.35 4.91 -9.88
C ALA A 132 -7.21 4.52 -10.84
N PRO A 133 -7.08 5.08 -12.07
CA PRO A 133 -5.96 4.75 -12.94
C PRO A 133 -4.59 5.10 -12.33
N VAL A 134 -4.49 6.23 -11.64
CA VAL A 134 -3.24 6.65 -10.97
C VAL A 134 -2.90 5.70 -9.82
N TYR A 135 -3.90 5.31 -9.04
CA TYR A 135 -3.74 4.37 -7.93
C TYR A 135 -3.44 2.95 -8.41
N LEU A 136 -3.93 2.56 -9.58
CA LEU A 136 -3.60 1.29 -10.22
C LEU A 136 -2.10 1.21 -10.54
N PHE A 137 -1.52 2.25 -11.15
CA PHE A 137 -0.07 2.28 -11.42
C PHE A 137 0.75 2.16 -10.14
N MET A 138 0.38 2.91 -9.10
CA MET A 138 1.02 2.81 -7.78
C MET A 138 0.85 1.41 -7.15
N PHE A 139 -0.32 0.79 -7.32
CA PHE A 139 -0.56 -0.58 -6.85
C PHE A 139 0.35 -1.60 -7.55
N LEU A 140 0.61 -1.44 -8.85
CA LEU A 140 1.50 -2.33 -9.58
C LEU A 140 2.93 -2.29 -9.02
N GLU A 141 3.45 -1.12 -8.68
CA GLU A 141 4.77 -1.00 -8.02
C GLU A 141 4.80 -1.66 -6.63
N VAL A 142 3.74 -1.47 -5.84
CA VAL A 142 3.60 -2.13 -4.54
C VAL A 142 3.52 -3.65 -4.70
N ARG A 143 2.83 -4.14 -5.74
CA ARG A 143 2.72 -5.56 -6.08
C ARG A 143 4.08 -6.14 -6.46
N GLU A 144 4.88 -5.46 -7.28
CA GLU A 144 6.22 -5.91 -7.63
C GLU A 144 7.10 -6.08 -6.39
N CYS A 145 7.10 -5.09 -5.49
CA CYS A 145 7.79 -5.18 -4.22
C CYS A 145 7.31 -6.38 -3.38
N TYR A 146 5.99 -6.61 -3.31
CA TYR A 146 5.43 -7.73 -2.56
C TYR A 146 5.83 -9.10 -3.14
N VAL A 147 5.81 -9.26 -4.46
CA VAL A 147 6.17 -10.51 -5.12
C VAL A 147 7.65 -10.83 -4.89
N ALA A 148 8.54 -9.85 -5.10
CA ALA A 148 9.98 -10.01 -4.86
C ALA A 148 10.28 -10.32 -3.39
N ALA A 149 9.68 -9.57 -2.47
CA ALA A 149 9.83 -9.81 -1.03
C ALA A 149 9.34 -11.20 -0.62
N ARG A 150 8.22 -11.66 -1.19
CA ARG A 150 7.66 -12.98 -0.91
C ARG A 150 8.60 -14.09 -1.39
N PHE A 151 9.18 -13.94 -2.58
CA PHE A 151 10.15 -14.89 -3.11
C PHE A 151 11.36 -15.01 -2.18
N LEU A 152 11.98 -13.88 -1.84
CA LEU A 152 13.14 -13.83 -0.92
C LEU A 152 12.79 -14.39 0.47
N LYS A 153 11.61 -14.04 1.00
CA LYS A 153 11.16 -14.53 2.31
C LYS A 153 10.95 -16.04 2.32
N ASN A 154 10.38 -16.61 1.25
CA ASN A 154 10.18 -18.05 1.10
C ASN A 154 11.51 -18.82 0.98
N LYS A 155 12.55 -18.18 0.46
CA LYS A 155 13.93 -18.70 0.41
C LYS A 155 14.70 -18.54 1.73
N GLY A 156 14.08 -17.92 2.74
CA GLY A 156 14.67 -17.75 4.08
C GLY A 156 15.51 -16.49 4.25
N PHE A 157 15.53 -15.58 3.28
CA PHE A 157 16.25 -14.32 3.41
C PHE A 157 15.62 -13.40 4.47
N ASP A 158 16.48 -12.68 5.19
CA ASP A 158 16.09 -11.54 6.00
C ASP A 158 15.96 -10.31 5.10
N LEU A 159 14.77 -9.71 5.08
CA LEU A 159 14.43 -8.57 4.23
C LEU A 159 15.06 -7.25 4.69
N ILE A 160 15.59 -7.21 5.93
CA ILE A 160 16.39 -6.08 6.44
C ILE A 160 17.85 -6.26 6.02
N ASN A 161 18.42 -7.43 6.30
CA ASN A 161 19.84 -7.72 6.08
C ASN A 161 20.05 -8.53 4.80
N LEU A 162 19.68 -7.93 3.65
CA LEU A 162 19.93 -8.55 2.36
C LEU A 162 21.40 -8.36 1.95
N PRO A 163 22.03 -9.38 1.34
CA PRO A 163 23.41 -9.26 0.84
C PRO A 163 23.53 -8.16 -0.23
N ASP A 164 24.65 -7.43 -0.20
CA ASP A 164 25.06 -6.46 -1.21
C ASP A 164 25.83 -7.20 -2.31
N TYR A 165 25.13 -7.87 -3.21
CA TYR A 165 25.73 -8.40 -4.44
C TYR A 165 25.83 -7.32 -5.52
#